data_AF-A0A2W4LW19-F1
#
_entry.id   AF-A0A2W4LW19-F1
#
_cell.length_a   1.000
_cell.length_b   1.000
_cell.length_c   1.000
_cell.angle_alpha   90.00
_cell.angle_beta   90.00
_cell.angle_gamma   90.00
#
_symmetry.space_group_name_H-M   'P 1'
#
loop_
_entity.id
_entity.type
_entity.pdbx_description
1 polymer ?
#
loop_
_entity_poly.entity_id
_entity_poly.type
_entity_poly.pdbx_seq_one_letter_code
_entity_poly.pdbx_strand_id
1 'polypeptide(L)'
;MRLPAGGSALLVSVSAGARSRLAFALDYGNLDDAQRGAERVAESVGVLKVGLELFVREGPRAVAIGRKLDRDVFLDLKLHDIPETVERAVASAASLGVRYLTLHAGGGPRMLEAAARRVERERADLVLLAVTGLPSLDAAAPPAGGGTGGPPEQAQGVGGPRRKPGGA
;
A
#
# COMPACT_ATOMS: atom_id res chain seq x y z
N MET A 1 -35.80 40.34 -15.18
CA MET A 1 -35.28 39.04 -15.64
C MET A 1 -34.11 38.67 -14.74
N ARG A 2 -34.30 37.73 -13.80
CA ARG A 2 -33.33 37.37 -12.76
C ARG A 2 -33.01 35.89 -12.94
N LEU A 3 -31.74 35.55 -13.19
CA LEU A 3 -31.28 34.16 -13.16
C LEU A 3 -31.01 33.77 -11.71
N PRO A 4 -31.46 32.60 -11.21
CA PRO A 4 -30.83 31.95 -10.09
C PRO A 4 -29.79 30.96 -10.64
N ALA A 5 -28.54 31.08 -10.21
CA ALA A 5 -27.54 30.04 -10.44
C ALA A 5 -26.63 29.92 -9.22
N GLY A 6 -27.24 29.49 -8.10
CA GLY A 6 -26.52 28.79 -7.05
C GLY A 6 -26.48 27.31 -7.41
N GLY A 7 -25.47 26.89 -8.17
CA GLY A 7 -25.16 25.48 -8.35
C GLY A 7 -24.51 24.97 -7.07
N SER A 8 -25.30 24.43 -6.15
CA SER A 8 -24.78 23.70 -5.00
C SER A 8 -24.06 22.46 -5.53
N ALA A 9 -22.72 22.46 -5.47
CA ALA A 9 -21.94 21.26 -5.70
C ALA A 9 -22.44 20.21 -4.70
N LEU A 10 -22.96 19.09 -5.23
CA LEU A 10 -23.40 17.98 -4.42
C LEU A 10 -22.16 17.41 -3.70
N LEU A 11 -21.91 17.88 -2.48
CA LEU A 11 -20.89 17.33 -1.59
C LEU A 11 -21.35 15.93 -1.18
N VAL A 12 -20.96 14.93 -1.96
CA VAL A 12 -21.12 13.53 -1.58
C VAL A 12 -20.15 13.26 -0.44
N SER A 13 -20.65 13.31 0.79
CA SER A 13 -19.90 12.94 1.98
C SER A 13 -19.66 11.43 1.99
N VAL A 14 -18.39 11.02 1.89
CA VAL A 14 -18.02 9.61 2.02
C VAL A 14 -18.02 9.22 3.49
N SER A 15 -18.84 8.24 3.87
CA SER A 15 -18.91 7.78 5.27
C SER A 15 -17.53 7.33 5.77
N ALA A 16 -17.24 7.53 7.06
CA ALA A 16 -15.96 7.14 7.64
C ALA A 16 -15.59 5.65 7.37
N GLY A 17 -16.59 4.77 7.35
CA GLY A 17 -16.40 3.35 7.04
C GLY A 17 -16.14 3.04 5.56
N ALA A 18 -16.62 3.87 4.63
CA ALA A 18 -16.29 3.75 3.21
C ALA A 18 -14.89 4.32 2.90
N ARG A 19 -14.52 5.43 3.54
CA ARG A 19 -13.19 6.06 3.36
C ARG A 19 -12.06 5.13 3.73
N SER A 20 -12.17 4.41 4.86
CA SER A 20 -11.13 3.48 5.33
C SER A 20 -10.91 2.28 4.40
N ARG A 21 -11.81 2.05 3.44
CA ARG A 21 -11.69 0.97 2.42
C ARG A 21 -11.13 1.45 1.09
N LEU A 22 -10.89 2.76 0.94
CA LEU A 22 -10.39 3.35 -0.29
C LEU A 22 -8.90 3.68 -0.14
N ALA A 23 -8.10 3.07 -1.03
CA ALA A 23 -6.70 3.40 -1.24
C ALA A 23 -6.54 4.18 -2.54
N PHE A 24 -5.98 5.38 -2.45
CA PHE A 24 -5.69 6.22 -3.62
C PHE A 24 -4.24 6.03 -4.08
N ALA A 25 -4.03 5.78 -5.36
CA ALA A 25 -2.71 5.58 -5.94
C ALA A 25 -2.01 6.92 -6.21
N LEU A 26 -0.82 7.11 -5.62
CA LEU A 26 0.05 8.24 -5.89
C LEU A 26 0.96 7.93 -7.09
N ASP A 27 0.36 7.70 -8.24
CA ASP A 27 1.07 7.38 -9.49
C ASP A 27 1.50 8.69 -10.18
N TYR A 28 2.47 9.38 -9.56
CA TYR A 28 3.02 10.63 -10.04
C TYR A 28 4.54 10.53 -10.20
N GLY A 29 5.07 11.20 -11.21
CA GLY A 29 6.49 11.18 -11.51
C GLY A 29 7.35 12.07 -10.61
N ASN A 30 6.80 12.80 -9.63
CA ASN A 30 7.55 13.60 -8.67
C ASN A 30 6.77 13.84 -7.36
N LEU A 31 7.48 14.25 -6.31
CA LEU A 31 6.89 14.45 -4.98
C LEU A 31 5.84 15.56 -4.91
N ASP A 32 6.03 16.66 -5.63
CA ASP A 32 5.16 17.84 -5.53
C ASP A 32 3.77 17.56 -6.13
N ASP A 33 3.73 16.88 -7.28
CA ASP A 33 2.47 16.41 -7.87
C ASP A 33 1.78 15.37 -6.99
N ALA A 34 2.54 14.45 -6.40
CA ALA A 34 2.01 13.46 -5.47
C ALA A 34 1.37 14.11 -4.24
N GLN A 35 2.03 15.10 -3.65
CA GLN A 35 1.52 15.85 -2.50
C GLN A 35 0.21 16.58 -2.86
N ARG A 36 0.16 17.30 -3.99
CA ARG A 36 -1.06 17.97 -4.46
C ARG A 36 -2.20 16.99 -4.77
N GLY A 37 -1.87 15.83 -5.34
CA GLY A 37 -2.82 14.75 -5.57
C GLY A 37 -3.43 14.25 -4.26
N ALA A 38 -2.57 13.93 -3.30
CA ALA A 38 -2.97 13.43 -1.99
C ALA A 38 -3.86 14.41 -1.22
N GLU A 39 -3.50 15.70 -1.18
CA GLU A 39 -4.27 16.76 -0.50
C GLU A 39 -5.71 16.86 -1.03
N ARG A 40 -5.90 16.75 -2.35
CA ARG A 40 -7.24 16.81 -2.97
C ARG A 40 -8.17 15.68 -2.57
N VAL A 41 -7.62 14.51 -2.21
CA VAL A 41 -8.41 13.30 -1.91
C VAL A 41 -8.38 12.92 -0.43
N ALA A 42 -7.59 13.61 0.39
CA ALA A 42 -7.30 13.25 1.78
C ALA A 42 -8.56 13.14 2.65
N GLU A 43 -9.63 13.86 2.32
CA GLU A 43 -10.90 13.77 3.05
C GLU A 43 -11.74 12.56 2.64
N SER A 44 -11.51 11.98 1.47
CA SER A 44 -12.31 10.91 0.86
C SER A 44 -11.69 9.52 0.98
N VAL A 45 -10.41 9.43 1.34
CA VAL A 45 -9.66 8.16 1.37
C VAL A 45 -8.98 7.95 2.72
N GLY A 46 -8.84 6.69 3.12
CA GLY A 46 -8.12 6.30 4.35
C GLY A 46 -6.67 5.96 4.11
N VAL A 47 -6.33 5.54 2.88
CA VAL A 47 -5.01 5.00 2.54
C VAL A 47 -4.46 5.70 1.29
N LEU A 48 -3.16 6.00 1.30
CA LEU A 48 -2.40 6.45 0.14
C LEU A 48 -1.45 5.33 -0.29
N LYS A 49 -1.57 4.87 -1.53
CA LYS A 49 -0.69 3.85 -2.13
C LYS A 49 0.50 4.53 -2.81
N VAL A 50 1.70 4.25 -2.32
CA VAL A 50 2.96 4.64 -2.95
C VAL A 50 3.47 3.44 -3.76
N GLY A 51 3.51 3.59 -5.08
CA GLY A 51 4.03 2.55 -5.98
C GLY A 51 5.54 2.64 -6.20
N LEU A 52 6.06 1.68 -6.97
CA LEU A 52 7.49 1.54 -7.28
C LEU A 52 8.09 2.80 -7.91
N GLU A 53 7.41 3.44 -8.88
CA GLU A 53 7.92 4.63 -9.57
C GLU A 53 8.24 5.77 -8.58
N LEU A 54 7.23 6.19 -7.81
CA LEU A 54 7.38 7.30 -6.86
C LEU A 54 8.37 6.95 -5.74
N PHE A 55 8.36 5.71 -5.24
CA PHE A 55 9.28 5.29 -4.19
C PHE A 55 10.73 5.19 -4.66
N VAL A 56 10.99 4.68 -5.87
CA VAL A 56 12.36 4.62 -6.42
C VAL A 56 12.91 6.03 -6.62
N ARG A 57 12.08 6.98 -7.07
CA ARG A 57 12.51 8.35 -7.31
C ARG A 57 12.70 9.15 -6.02
N GLU A 58 11.73 9.12 -5.11
CA GLU A 58 11.66 10.03 -3.97
C GLU A 58 11.95 9.34 -2.63
N GLY A 59 11.97 8.01 -2.61
CA GLY A 59 12.26 7.19 -1.44
C GLY A 59 11.29 7.43 -0.28
N PRO A 60 11.78 7.39 0.97
CA PRO A 60 10.98 7.63 2.17
C PRO A 60 10.22 8.97 2.19
N ARG A 61 10.62 9.97 1.40
CA ARG A 61 9.90 11.26 1.31
C ARG A 61 8.48 11.08 0.79
N ALA A 62 8.25 10.11 -0.10
CA ALA A 62 6.91 9.78 -0.61
C ALA A 62 6.01 9.21 0.50
N VAL A 63 6.56 8.40 1.41
CA VAL A 63 5.83 7.85 2.56
C VAL A 63 5.42 8.95 3.54
N ALA A 64 6.26 9.99 3.70
CA ALA A 64 5.98 11.11 4.60
C ALA A 64 4.71 11.90 4.23
N ILE A 65 4.23 11.81 2.98
CA ILE A 65 2.96 12.42 2.54
C ILE A 65 1.79 11.91 3.41
N GLY A 66 1.70 10.59 3.60
CA GLY A 66 0.61 9.99 4.38
C GLY A 66 0.62 10.47 5.83
N ARG A 67 1.79 10.49 6.46
CA ARG A 67 1.94 10.99 7.83
C ARG A 67 1.50 12.45 7.98
N LYS A 68 1.85 13.31 7.02
CA LYS A 68 1.44 14.73 7.04
C LYS A 68 -0.08 14.92 6.94
N LEU A 69 -0.77 14.00 6.26
CA LEU A 69 -2.20 14.06 6.01
C LEU A 69 -3.03 13.16 6.96
N ASP A 70 -2.39 12.56 7.98
CA ASP A 70 -2.99 11.57 8.88
C ASP A 70 -3.63 10.38 8.12
N ARG A 71 -2.97 9.89 7.07
CA ARG A 71 -3.40 8.74 6.27
C ARG A 71 -2.43 7.58 6.37
N ASP A 72 -3.01 6.38 6.36
CA ASP A 72 -2.24 5.15 6.28
C ASP A 72 -1.52 5.08 4.93
N VAL A 73 -0.31 4.52 4.92
CA VAL A 73 0.45 4.31 3.68
C VAL A 73 0.45 2.85 3.30
N PHE A 74 0.06 2.58 2.06
CA PHE A 74 0.27 1.31 1.40
C PHE A 74 1.49 1.40 0.50
N LEU A 75 2.59 0.78 0.91
CA LEU A 75 3.82 0.70 0.16
C LEU A 75 3.78 -0.49 -0.82
N ASP A 76 3.49 -0.23 -2.08
CA ASP A 76 3.29 -1.25 -3.11
C ASP A 76 4.57 -1.47 -3.94
N LEU A 77 5.54 -2.17 -3.36
CA LEU A 77 6.84 -2.46 -3.97
C LEU A 77 6.99 -3.89 -4.49
N LYS A 78 6.08 -4.79 -4.10
CA LYS A 78 6.06 -6.20 -4.50
C LYS A 78 7.42 -6.86 -4.27
N LEU A 79 7.94 -6.75 -3.05
CA LEU A 79 9.27 -7.24 -2.70
C LEU A 79 9.44 -8.72 -3.07
N HIS A 80 10.55 -9.04 -3.73
CA HIS A 80 10.87 -10.38 -4.20
C HIS A 80 12.39 -10.55 -4.28
N ASP A 81 12.95 -11.25 -3.30
CA ASP A 81 14.40 -11.49 -3.17
C ASP A 81 14.61 -12.70 -2.24
N ILE A 82 15.86 -13.00 -1.86
CA ILE A 82 16.17 -14.00 -0.84
C ILE A 82 15.56 -13.60 0.53
N PRO A 83 15.24 -14.57 1.40
CA PRO A 83 14.53 -14.33 2.65
C PRO A 83 15.14 -13.23 3.53
N GLU A 84 16.47 -13.23 3.69
CA GLU A 84 17.17 -12.28 4.56
C GLU A 84 17.11 -10.85 4.03
N THR A 85 17.11 -10.68 2.70
CA THR A 85 17.00 -9.36 2.07
C THR A 85 15.59 -8.80 2.24
N VAL A 86 14.58 -9.63 1.98
CA VAL A 86 13.17 -9.24 2.19
C VAL A 86 12.90 -8.94 3.66
N GLU A 87 13.43 -9.73 4.59
CA GLU A 87 13.31 -9.47 6.03
C GLU A 87 13.84 -8.08 6.39
N ARG A 88 15.02 -7.69 5.90
CA ARG A 88 15.60 -6.35 6.14
C ARG A 88 14.81 -5.23 5.47
N ALA A 89 14.24 -5.48 4.29
CA ALA A 89 13.38 -4.51 3.62
C ALA A 89 12.07 -4.29 4.39
N VAL A 90 11.47 -5.36 4.94
CA VAL A 90 10.28 -5.28 5.81
C VAL A 90 10.57 -4.48 7.07
N ALA A 91 11.73 -4.70 7.70
CA ALA A 91 12.18 -3.90 8.84
C ALA A 91 12.24 -2.39 8.52
N SER A 92 12.83 -2.08 7.36
CA SER A 92 12.97 -0.71 6.88
C SER A 92 11.60 -0.08 6.64
N ALA A 93 10.70 -0.80 5.97
CA ALA A 93 9.32 -0.38 5.74
C ALA A 93 8.55 -0.15 7.05
N ALA A 94 8.67 -1.05 8.02
CA ALA A 94 8.05 -0.91 9.34
C ALA A 94 8.54 0.35 10.08
N SER A 95 9.85 0.65 10.03
CA SER A 95 10.42 1.86 10.62
C SER A 95 9.89 3.17 10.01
N LEU A 96 9.42 3.12 8.76
CA LEU A 96 8.79 4.26 8.08
C LEU A 96 7.33 4.48 8.50
N GLY A 97 6.75 3.55 9.28
CA GLY A 97 5.37 3.61 9.74
C GLY A 97 4.35 3.31 8.65
N VAL A 98 4.73 2.53 7.63
CA VAL A 98 3.77 2.10 6.60
C VAL A 98 2.79 1.08 7.18
N ARG A 99 1.53 1.13 6.72
CA ARG A 99 0.47 0.25 7.20
C ARG A 99 0.38 -1.04 6.39
N TYR A 100 0.64 -0.96 5.10
CA TYR A 100 0.59 -2.11 4.19
C TYR A 100 1.87 -2.20 3.36
N LEU A 101 2.36 -3.41 3.10
CA LEU A 101 3.50 -3.67 2.23
C LEU A 101 3.24 -4.90 1.35
N THR A 102 3.49 -4.79 0.04
CA THR A 102 3.39 -5.94 -0.88
C THR A 102 4.68 -6.76 -0.99
N LEU A 103 4.53 -8.08 -1.06
CA LEU A 103 5.57 -9.05 -1.42
C LEU A 103 5.06 -9.98 -2.53
N HIS A 104 5.93 -10.56 -3.33
CA HIS A 104 5.51 -11.60 -4.29
C HIS A 104 5.37 -12.97 -3.61
N ALA A 105 4.23 -13.63 -3.81
CA ALA A 105 4.04 -15.01 -3.36
C ALA A 105 5.04 -15.99 -4.01
N GLY A 106 5.50 -15.68 -5.23
CA GLY A 106 6.50 -16.45 -5.97
C GLY A 106 7.87 -16.56 -5.30
N GLY A 107 8.17 -15.75 -4.28
CA GLY A 107 9.41 -15.88 -3.49
C GLY A 107 9.42 -17.07 -2.52
N GLY A 108 8.29 -17.78 -2.40
CA GLY A 108 8.18 -19.02 -1.65
C GLY A 108 8.00 -18.83 -0.13
N PRO A 109 7.66 -19.93 0.58
CA PRO A 109 7.26 -19.88 1.98
C PRO A 109 8.36 -19.34 2.89
N ARG A 110 9.63 -19.70 2.66
CA ARG A 110 10.75 -19.24 3.49
C ARG A 110 10.89 -17.71 3.50
N MET A 111 10.69 -17.06 2.36
CA MET A 111 10.75 -15.60 2.23
C MET A 111 9.58 -14.94 2.95
N LEU A 112 8.36 -15.43 2.72
CA LEU A 112 7.14 -14.89 3.33
C LEU A 112 7.14 -15.05 4.86
N GLU A 113 7.59 -16.21 5.36
CA GLU A 113 7.72 -16.44 6.79
C GLU A 113 8.79 -15.56 7.44
N ALA A 114 9.93 -15.34 6.77
CA ALA A 114 10.95 -14.42 7.28
C ALA A 114 10.40 -12.99 7.40
N ALA A 115 9.64 -12.54 6.40
CA ALA A 115 8.94 -11.27 6.43
C ALA A 115 7.93 -11.19 7.60
N ALA A 116 7.09 -12.21 7.78
CA ALA A 116 6.09 -12.24 8.86
C ALA A 116 6.75 -12.24 10.25
N ARG A 117 7.77 -13.08 10.47
CA ARG A 117 8.56 -13.09 11.72
C ARG A 117 9.18 -11.73 12.01
N ARG A 118 9.58 -10.98 10.98
CA ARG A 118 10.13 -9.63 11.18
C ARG A 118 9.10 -8.69 11.78
N VAL A 119 7.89 -8.66 11.21
CA VAL A 119 6.77 -7.83 11.68
C VAL A 119 6.44 -8.16 13.14
N GLU A 120 6.35 -9.44 13.47
CA GLU A 120 6.09 -9.91 14.84
C GLU A 120 7.18 -9.47 15.82
N ARG A 121 8.46 -9.66 15.46
CA ARG A 121 9.59 -9.28 16.31
C ARG A 121 9.63 -7.78 16.59
N GLU A 122 9.28 -6.96 15.61
CA GLU A 122 9.23 -5.50 15.77
C GLU A 122 7.94 -5.00 16.41
N ARG A 123 6.94 -5.88 16.60
CA ARG A 123 5.57 -5.50 17.00
C ARG A 123 5.02 -4.38 16.13
N ALA A 124 5.36 -4.41 14.84
CA ALA A 124 5.01 -3.36 13.91
C ALA A 124 3.51 -3.41 13.58
N ASP A 125 2.87 -2.25 13.47
CA ASP A 125 1.51 -2.11 12.95
C ASP A 125 1.54 -2.18 11.40
N LEU A 126 2.17 -3.23 10.85
CA LEU A 126 2.38 -3.45 9.42
C LEU A 126 1.66 -4.72 8.95
N VAL A 127 0.87 -4.61 7.90
CA VAL A 127 0.19 -5.73 7.23
C VAL A 127 0.95 -6.09 5.96
N LEU A 128 1.34 -7.36 5.85
CA LEU A 128 1.96 -7.90 4.65
C LEU A 128 0.89 -8.44 3.70
N LEU A 129 1.01 -8.09 2.42
CA LEU A 129 0.08 -8.50 1.36
C LEU A 129 0.86 -9.27 0.28
N ALA A 130 0.48 -10.52 0.02
CA ALA A 130 1.13 -11.32 -1.00
C ALA A 130 0.47 -11.11 -2.38
N VAL A 131 1.28 -10.80 -3.39
CA VAL A 131 0.88 -10.69 -4.79
C VAL A 131 1.01 -12.07 -5.44
N THR A 132 -0.10 -12.63 -5.91
CA THR A 132 -0.20 -14.01 -6.43
C THR A 132 -0.11 -14.10 -7.96
N GLY A 133 -0.47 -13.04 -8.68
CA GLY A 133 -0.27 -12.92 -10.12
C GLY A 133 -0.27 -11.46 -10.54
N LEU A 134 0.54 -11.08 -11.53
CA LEU A 134 0.47 -9.74 -12.11
C LEU A 134 -0.64 -9.76 -13.18
N PRO A 135 -1.60 -8.81 -13.14
CA PRO A 135 -2.65 -8.75 -14.15
C PRO A 135 -2.13 -8.57 -15.58
N SER A 136 -0.89 -8.08 -15.74
CA SER A 136 -0.23 -7.90 -17.03
C SER A 136 0.50 -9.14 -17.56
N LEU A 137 0.65 -10.18 -16.75
CA LEU A 137 1.16 -11.47 -17.21
C LEU A 137 -0.04 -12.29 -17.68
N ASP A 138 -0.44 -12.08 -18.95
CA ASP A 138 -1.29 -13.03 -19.64
C ASP A 138 -0.66 -14.43 -19.55
N ALA A 139 -1.51 -15.45 -19.45
CA ALA A 139 -1.14 -16.86 -19.37
C ALA A 139 -0.30 -17.39 -20.56
N ALA A 140 0.09 -16.52 -21.50
CA ALA A 140 0.93 -16.81 -22.66
C ALA A 140 2.43 -16.53 -22.43
N ALA A 141 2.84 -15.95 -21.29
CA ALA A 141 4.26 -15.88 -20.96
C ALA A 141 4.75 -17.30 -20.61
N PRO A 142 5.75 -17.87 -21.32
CA PRO A 142 6.33 -19.15 -20.93
C PRO A 142 6.84 -19.03 -19.50
N PRO A 143 6.74 -20.09 -18.67
CA PRO A 143 7.18 -20.02 -17.28
C PRO A 143 8.66 -19.63 -17.24
N ALA A 144 8.93 -18.39 -16.84
CA ALA A 144 10.27 -17.95 -16.53
C ALA A 144 10.65 -18.60 -15.19
N GLY A 145 11.14 -19.83 -15.27
CA GLY A 145 11.58 -20.64 -14.14
C GLY A 145 10.65 -21.82 -13.85
N GLY A 146 11.24 -23.02 -13.83
CA GLY A 146 10.53 -24.27 -13.63
C GLY A 146 9.80 -24.34 -12.29
N GLY A 147 8.47 -24.35 -12.35
CA GLY A 147 7.61 -24.63 -11.22
C GLY A 147 6.20 -24.92 -11.73
N THR A 148 5.80 -26.19 -11.70
CA THR A 148 4.43 -26.63 -12.02
C THR A 148 3.51 -26.30 -10.84
N GLY A 149 3.12 -25.04 -10.71
CA GLY A 149 2.10 -24.61 -9.77
C GLY A 149 1.06 -23.77 -10.50
N GLY A 150 -0.20 -24.19 -10.46
CA GLY A 150 -1.32 -23.39 -10.96
C GLY A 150 -1.42 -22.03 -10.25
N PRO A 151 -2.31 -21.13 -10.71
CA PRO A 151 -2.44 -19.78 -10.16
C PRO A 151 -2.63 -19.84 -8.64
N PRO A 152 -1.86 -19.08 -7.84
CA PRO A 152 -1.99 -19.16 -6.39
C PRO A 152 -3.32 -18.58 -5.93
N GLU A 153 -3.91 -19.28 -4.95
CA GLU A 153 -5.08 -18.87 -4.20
C GLU A 153 -4.91 -17.45 -3.63
N GLN A 154 -5.99 -16.66 -3.68
CA GLN A 154 -5.98 -15.24 -3.32
C GLN A 154 -5.50 -15.02 -1.88
N ALA A 155 -4.54 -14.12 -1.71
CA ALA A 155 -3.90 -13.85 -0.44
C ALA A 155 -4.87 -13.24 0.60
N GLN A 156 -4.90 -13.83 1.80
CA GLN A 156 -5.51 -13.22 2.98
C GLN A 156 -4.42 -12.46 3.76
N GLY A 157 -4.65 -11.16 4.02
CA GLY A 157 -3.72 -10.34 4.78
C GLY A 157 -3.65 -10.77 6.25
N VAL A 158 -2.45 -10.87 6.80
CA VAL A 158 -2.23 -11.16 8.22
C VAL A 158 -2.12 -9.83 8.96
N GLY A 159 -3.16 -9.42 9.69
CA GLY A 159 -3.16 -8.17 10.46
C GLY A 159 -4.37 -8.04 11.39
N GLY A 160 -4.12 -7.83 12.69
CA GLY A 160 -5.17 -7.59 13.68
C GLY A 160 -5.80 -6.20 13.60
N PRO A 161 -7.02 -6.01 14.14
CA PRO A 161 -7.72 -4.72 14.14
C PRO A 161 -7.02 -3.70 15.05
N ARG A 162 -7.01 -2.44 14.63
CA ARG A 162 -6.40 -1.30 15.33
C ARG A 162 -7.27 -0.84 16.51
N ARG A 163 -6.65 -0.52 17.66
CA ARG A 163 -7.16 0.49 18.60
C ARG A 163 -6.38 1.79 18.35
N LYS A 164 -7.07 2.88 18.00
CA LYS A 164 -6.42 4.20 17.97
C LYS A 164 -6.06 4.60 19.41
N PRO A 165 -4.86 5.15 19.68
CA PRO A 165 -4.62 5.83 20.95
C PRO A 165 -5.55 7.04 21.02
N GLY A 166 -6.30 7.15 22.12
CA GLY A 166 -7.15 8.31 22.38
C GLY A 166 -6.29 9.56 22.49
N GLY A 167 -6.69 10.62 21.78
CA GLY A 167 -6.08 11.94 21.93
C GLY A 167 -6.26 12.43 23.36
N ALA A 168 -5.17 12.89 23.96
CA ALA A 168 -5.18 13.74 25.14
C ALA A 168 -5.35 15.19 24.72
#